data_AF-A0A258R1L1-F1
#
_entry.id   AF-A0A258R1L1-F1
#
_cell.length_a   1.000
_cell.length_b   1.000
_cell.length_c   1.000
_cell.angle_alpha   90.00
_cell.angle_beta   90.00
_cell.angle_gamma   90.00
#
_symmetry.space_group_name_H-M   'P 1'
#
loop_
_entity.id
_entity.type
_entity.pdbx_description
1 polymer ?
#
loop_
_entity_poly.entity_id
_entity_poly.type
_entity_poly.pdbx_seq_one_letter_code
_entity_poly.pdbx_strand_id
1 'polypeptide(L)'
;WQPAFIDCFVVYLAGHNRPVHEVLFPKIKLLEPTFTNEFAGMTLDMVELGSLERTQLRVLQELPQQLTRAHRDFLLSLVRGDPDWALMPMQHLCELPATQWKLMNLSRLKKNNPASFAAQHHVLAQRLESLS
;
A
#
# COMPACT_ATOMS: atom_id res chain seq x y z
N TRP A 1 -15.43 4.97 -1.42
CA TRP A 1 -14.94 3.57 -1.43
C TRP A 1 -15.69 2.77 -0.36
N GLN A 2 -15.90 1.47 -0.53
CA GLN A 2 -16.54 0.64 0.51
C GLN A 2 -15.57 0.41 1.68
N PRO A 3 -15.99 0.48 2.96
CA PRO A 3 -15.10 0.30 4.11
C PRO A 3 -14.30 -1.01 4.06
N ALA A 4 -14.98 -2.14 3.82
CA ALA A 4 -14.35 -3.45 3.74
C ALA A 4 -13.26 -3.56 2.64
N PHE A 5 -13.39 -2.79 1.56
CA PHE A 5 -12.35 -2.72 0.53
C PHE A 5 -11.08 -2.05 1.06
N ILE A 6 -11.22 -0.98 1.85
CA ILE A 6 -10.09 -0.29 2.46
C ILE A 6 -9.41 -1.18 3.49
N ASP A 7 -10.18 -1.90 4.31
CA ASP A 7 -9.64 -2.86 5.27
C ASP A 7 -8.81 -3.94 4.56
N CYS A 8 -9.35 -4.50 3.46
CA CYS A 8 -8.66 -5.48 2.62
C CYS A 8 -7.38 -4.91 2.00
N PHE A 9 -7.43 -3.66 1.52
CA PHE A 9 -6.24 -2.98 0.98
C PHE A 9 -5.16 -2.78 2.05
N VAL A 10 -5.54 -2.43 3.29
CA VAL A 10 -4.59 -2.32 4.42
C VAL A 10 -3.98 -3.67 4.75
N VAL A 11 -4.76 -4.76 4.71
CA VAL A 11 -4.23 -6.13 4.86
C VAL A 11 -3.26 -6.48 3.74
N TYR A 12 -3.58 -6.12 2.49
CA TYR A 12 -2.68 -6.29 1.37
C TYR A 12 -1.34 -5.56 1.61
N LEU A 13 -1.38 -4.30 2.07
CA LEU A 13 -0.17 -3.54 2.44
C LEU A 13 0.63 -4.24 3.55
N ALA A 14 -0.07 -4.83 4.53
CA ALA A 14 0.56 -5.52 5.65
C ALA A 14 1.32 -6.80 5.23
N GLY A 15 0.86 -7.48 4.19
CA GLY A 15 1.52 -8.66 3.63
C GLY A 15 2.49 -8.37 2.48
N HIS A 16 2.54 -7.15 1.95
CA HIS A 16 3.30 -6.84 0.74
C HIS A 16 4.81 -6.77 0.98
N ASN A 17 5.63 -7.29 0.07
CA ASN A 17 7.09 -7.31 0.21
C ASN A 17 7.73 -5.90 0.20
N ARG A 18 7.22 -4.99 -0.66
CA ARG A 18 7.73 -3.61 -0.74
C ARG A 18 7.38 -2.77 0.49
N PRO A 19 8.16 -1.73 0.83
CA PRO A 19 7.82 -0.78 1.88
C PRO A 19 6.43 -0.17 1.67
N VAL A 20 5.68 0.01 2.76
CA VAL A 20 4.28 0.48 2.71
C VAL A 20 4.16 1.81 1.96
N HIS A 21 5.06 2.76 2.23
CA HIS A 21 5.03 4.07 1.58
C HIS A 21 5.28 4.00 0.07
N GLU A 22 6.00 3.00 -0.43
CA GLU A 22 6.24 2.84 -1.88
C GLU A 22 5.01 2.28 -2.61
N VAL A 23 4.20 1.47 -1.92
CA VAL A 23 2.98 0.87 -2.48
C VAL A 23 1.81 1.84 -2.37
N LEU A 24 1.70 2.54 -1.23
CA LEU A 24 0.64 3.50 -0.96
C LEU A 24 0.85 4.82 -1.72
N PHE A 25 2.10 5.24 -1.93
CA PHE A 25 2.47 6.45 -2.66
C PHE A 25 3.43 6.14 -3.82
N PRO A 26 2.99 5.34 -4.81
CA PRO A 26 3.86 4.94 -5.91
C PRO A 26 4.10 6.09 -6.88
N LYS A 27 5.14 5.95 -7.72
CA LYS A 27 5.32 6.81 -8.89
C LYS A 27 4.29 6.44 -9.95
N ILE A 28 3.73 7.44 -10.61
CA ILE A 28 2.84 7.26 -11.77
C ILE A 28 3.60 6.50 -12.85
N LYS A 29 2.97 5.46 -13.41
CA LYS A 29 3.55 4.65 -14.48
C LYS A 29 2.92 5.08 -15.80
N LEU A 30 3.76 5.39 -16.79
CA LEU A 30 3.30 5.61 -18.16
C LEU A 30 2.66 4.32 -18.70
N LEU A 31 1.39 4.41 -19.07
CA LEU A 31 0.61 3.25 -19.51
C LEU A 31 0.70 3.04 -21.04
N GLU A 32 0.99 4.09 -21.80
CA GLU A 32 1.00 4.08 -23.27
C GLU A 32 1.80 2.91 -23.88
N PRO A 33 3.08 2.64 -23.51
CA PRO A 33 3.85 1.60 -24.20
C PRO A 33 3.24 0.21 -24.00
N THR A 34 2.80 -0.10 -22.78
CA THR A 34 2.16 -1.37 -22.47
C THR A 34 0.79 -1.46 -23.14
N PHE A 35 -0.01 -0.40 -23.08
CA PHE A 35 -1.34 -0.36 -23.70
C PHE A 35 -1.25 -0.62 -25.22
N THR A 36 -0.38 0.10 -25.92
CA THR A 36 -0.24 0.00 -27.37
C THR A 36 0.29 -1.37 -27.82
N ASN A 37 1.23 -1.95 -27.07
CA ASN A 37 1.87 -3.20 -27.47
C ASN A 37 1.10 -4.46 -27.01
N GLU A 38 0.37 -4.40 -25.91
CA GLU A 38 -0.17 -5.60 -25.24
C GLU A 38 -1.70 -5.60 -25.09
N PHE A 39 -2.40 -4.48 -25.34
CA PHE A 39 -3.85 -4.38 -25.09
C PHE A 39 -4.65 -3.78 -26.25
N ALA A 40 -4.05 -2.89 -27.06
CA ALA A 40 -4.72 -2.28 -28.20
C ALA A 40 -5.23 -3.35 -29.19
N GLY A 41 -6.53 -3.30 -29.49
CA GLY A 41 -7.19 -4.27 -30.38
C GLY A 41 -7.46 -5.65 -29.77
N MET A 42 -7.14 -5.88 -28.49
CA MET A 42 -7.36 -7.17 -27.81
C MET A 42 -8.57 -7.19 -26.86
N THR A 43 -9.22 -6.04 -26.62
CA THR A 43 -10.34 -5.91 -25.67
C THR A 43 -11.68 -6.02 -26.38
N LEU A 44 -12.65 -6.69 -25.75
CA LEU A 44 -14.03 -6.81 -26.26
C LEU A 44 -14.76 -5.46 -26.25
N ASP A 45 -14.59 -4.72 -25.16
CA ASP A 45 -15.05 -3.36 -25.01
C ASP A 45 -13.86 -2.40 -25.13
N MET A 46 -13.95 -1.46 -26.07
CA MET A 46 -12.88 -0.48 -26.30
C MET A 46 -12.70 0.41 -25.08
N VAL A 47 -11.50 0.37 -24.49
CA VAL A 47 -11.10 1.27 -23.39
C VAL A 47 -10.04 2.23 -23.90
N GLU A 48 -10.31 3.53 -23.80
CA GLU A 48 -9.33 4.56 -24.18
C GLU A 48 -8.19 4.65 -23.17
N LEU A 49 -6.96 4.79 -23.67
CA LEU A 49 -5.76 5.00 -22.84
C LEU A 49 -5.94 6.17 -21.85
N GLY A 50 -6.48 7.31 -22.33
CA GLY A 50 -6.72 8.47 -21.47
C GLY A 50 -7.74 8.20 -20.35
N SER A 51 -8.62 7.20 -20.49
CA SER A 51 -9.50 6.76 -19.41
C SER A 51 -8.77 5.94 -18.35
N LEU A 52 -7.80 5.11 -18.76
CA LEU A 52 -6.93 4.38 -17.84
C LEU A 52 -6.02 5.32 -17.06
N GLU A 53 -5.43 6.31 -17.71
CA GLU A 53 -4.54 7.29 -17.08
C GLU A 53 -5.28 8.15 -16.06
N ARG A 54 -6.47 8.68 -16.42
CA ARG A 54 -7.33 9.42 -15.47
C ARG A 54 -7.75 8.54 -14.30
N THR A 55 -8.06 7.27 -14.54
CA THR A 55 -8.43 6.32 -13.48
C THR A 55 -7.24 6.06 -12.56
N GLN A 56 -6.04 5.87 -13.10
CA GLN A 56 -4.82 5.69 -12.31
C GLN A 56 -4.59 6.90 -11.41
N LEU A 57 -4.63 8.12 -11.94
CA LEU A 57 -4.48 9.34 -11.15
C LEU A 57 -5.52 9.43 -10.03
N ARG A 58 -6.79 9.18 -10.36
CA ARG A 58 -7.89 9.20 -9.39
C ARG A 58 -7.65 8.20 -8.27
N VAL A 59 -7.30 6.96 -8.58
CA VAL A 59 -7.05 5.92 -7.56
C VAL A 59 -5.87 6.31 -6.68
N LEU A 60 -4.77 6.80 -7.25
CA LEU A 60 -3.59 7.22 -6.50
C LEU A 60 -3.84 8.43 -5.59
N GLN A 61 -4.79 9.30 -5.95
CA GLN A 61 -5.16 10.45 -5.14
C GLN A 61 -6.20 10.08 -4.06
N GLU A 62 -7.26 9.37 -4.43
CA GLU A 62 -8.39 9.11 -3.55
C GLU A 62 -8.11 8.00 -2.55
N LEU A 63 -7.47 6.90 -2.96
CA LEU A 63 -7.34 5.70 -2.13
C LEU A 63 -6.61 5.98 -0.81
N PRO A 64 -5.47 6.69 -0.76
CA PRO A 64 -4.82 7.02 0.51
C PRO A 64 -5.70 7.89 1.43
N GLN A 65 -6.53 8.77 0.86
CA GLN A 65 -7.43 9.64 1.63
C GLN A 65 -8.55 8.86 2.35
N GLN A 66 -8.88 7.66 1.86
CA GLN A 66 -9.88 6.79 2.50
C GLN A 66 -9.35 6.09 3.76
N LEU A 67 -8.04 6.15 4.04
CA LEU A 67 -7.48 5.55 5.24
C LEU A 67 -7.98 6.29 6.48
N THR A 68 -8.72 5.56 7.32
CA THR A 68 -9.11 6.01 8.66
C THR A 68 -7.88 6.21 9.54
N ARG A 69 -8.04 6.91 10.65
CA ARG A 69 -6.97 7.03 11.65
C ARG A 69 -6.48 5.67 12.14
N ALA A 70 -7.38 4.72 12.39
CA ALA A 70 -7.02 3.36 12.81
C ALA A 70 -6.14 2.65 11.77
N HIS A 71 -6.43 2.80 10.47
CA HIS A 71 -5.60 2.24 9.41
C HIS A 71 -4.20 2.85 9.37
N ARG A 72 -4.11 4.18 9.53
CA ARG A 72 -2.83 4.90 9.54
C ARG A 72 -1.98 4.46 10.75
N ASP A 73 -2.58 4.41 11.93
CA ASP A 73 -1.94 4.02 13.16
C ASP A 73 -1.49 2.54 13.12
N PHE A 74 -2.32 1.65 12.55
CA PHE A 74 -1.96 0.25 12.31
C PHE A 74 -0.73 0.14 11.41
N LEU A 75 -0.72 0.79 10.24
CA LEU A 75 0.41 0.72 9.31
C LEU A 75 1.71 1.28 9.94
N LEU A 76 1.61 2.33 10.77
CA LEU A 76 2.74 2.89 11.50
C LEU A 76 3.28 1.91 12.56
N SER A 77 2.40 1.29 13.35
CA SER A 77 2.78 0.26 14.32
C SER A 77 3.45 -0.95 13.64
N LEU A 78 2.91 -1.37 12.49
CA LEU A 78 3.47 -2.44 11.67
C LEU A 78 4.90 -2.15 11.22
N VAL A 79 5.17 -0.98 10.63
CA VAL A 79 6.52 -0.65 10.15
C VAL A 79 7.51 -0.41 11.30
N ARG A 80 7.05 -0.17 12.53
CA ARG A 80 7.88 -0.19 13.75
C ARG A 80 8.21 -1.62 14.22
N GLY A 81 7.59 -2.63 13.62
CA GLY A 81 7.76 -4.03 13.95
C GLY A 81 6.97 -4.48 15.18
N ASP A 82 6.00 -3.67 15.63
CA ASP A 82 5.14 -3.96 16.77
C ASP A 82 3.68 -3.60 16.41
N PRO A 83 3.00 -4.43 15.60
CA PRO A 83 1.69 -4.09 15.07
C PRO A 83 0.62 -4.12 16.15
N ASP A 84 -0.20 -3.08 16.22
CA ASP A 84 -1.39 -3.05 17.06
C ASP A 84 -2.57 -3.70 16.31
N TRP A 85 -2.73 -5.00 16.52
CA TRP A 85 -3.78 -5.80 15.86
C TRP A 85 -5.20 -5.36 16.22
N ALA A 86 -5.40 -4.67 17.36
CA ALA A 86 -6.72 -4.21 17.78
C ALA A 86 -7.26 -3.08 16.89
N LEU A 87 -6.39 -2.42 16.11
CA LEU A 87 -6.77 -1.38 15.15
C LEU A 87 -7.38 -1.93 13.85
N MET A 88 -7.34 -3.25 13.64
CA MET A 88 -7.90 -3.91 12.47
C MET A 88 -9.07 -4.83 12.86
N PRO A 89 -10.13 -4.89 12.04
CA PRO A 89 -11.29 -5.74 12.33
C PRO A 89 -11.02 -7.25 12.19
N MET A 90 -9.90 -7.64 11.55
CA MET A 90 -9.54 -9.04 11.27
C MET A 90 -8.51 -9.55 12.27
N GLN A 91 -8.97 -10.29 13.29
CA GLN A 91 -8.10 -10.81 14.35
C GLN A 91 -7.03 -11.81 13.85
N HIS A 92 -7.35 -12.60 12.83
CA HIS A 92 -6.44 -13.59 12.24
C HIS A 92 -5.36 -12.97 11.34
N LEU A 93 -5.30 -11.64 11.21
CA LEU A 93 -4.30 -10.95 10.39
C LEU A 93 -2.86 -11.28 10.79
N CYS A 94 -2.62 -11.52 12.08
CA CYS A 94 -1.32 -11.91 12.64
C CYS A 94 -0.90 -13.34 12.25
N GLU A 95 -1.85 -14.18 11.83
CA GLU A 95 -1.62 -15.57 11.45
C GLU A 95 -1.32 -15.73 9.96
N LEU A 96 -1.59 -14.69 9.14
CA LEU A 96 -1.39 -14.77 7.70
C LEU A 96 0.11 -14.92 7.37
N PRO A 97 0.49 -15.89 6.50
CA PRO A 97 1.89 -16.11 6.14
C PRO A 97 2.59 -14.87 5.59
N ALA A 98 1.88 -14.06 4.79
CA ALA A 98 2.41 -12.84 4.22
C ALA A 98 2.74 -11.78 5.30
N THR A 99 1.87 -11.62 6.30
CA THR A 99 2.09 -10.71 7.43
C THR A 99 3.27 -11.16 8.29
N GLN A 100 3.35 -12.46 8.60
CA GLN A 100 4.47 -13.02 9.36
C GLN A 100 5.80 -12.85 8.60
N TRP A 101 5.78 -13.07 7.29
CA TRP A 101 6.94 -12.82 6.43
C TRP A 101 7.37 -11.36 6.43
N LYS A 102 6.41 -10.42 6.35
CA LYS A 102 6.68 -8.98 6.46
C LYS A 102 7.39 -8.64 7.77
N LEU A 103 6.89 -9.13 8.89
CA LEU A 103 7.47 -8.89 10.22
C LEU A 103 8.88 -9.48 10.35
N MET A 104 9.11 -10.68 9.81
CA MET A 104 10.43 -11.27 9.77
C MET A 104 11.42 -10.42 8.97
N ASN A 105 11.00 -9.89 7.82
CA ASN A 105 11.84 -9.00 7.01
C ASN A 105 12.12 -7.67 7.71
N LEU A 106 11.13 -7.08 8.39
CA LEU A 106 11.31 -5.87 9.19
C LEU A 106 12.28 -6.10 10.35
N SER A 107 12.19 -7.24 11.05
CA SER A 107 13.14 -7.61 12.11
C SER A 107 14.57 -7.78 11.56
N ARG A 108 14.74 -8.45 10.41
CA ARG A 108 16.03 -8.57 9.74
C ARG A 108 16.57 -7.20 9.30
N LEU A 109 15.74 -6.34 8.74
CA LEU A 109 16.12 -4.99 8.35
C LEU A 109 16.55 -4.15 9.56
N LYS A 110 15.80 -4.21 10.68
CA LYS A 110 16.15 -3.52 11.93
C LYS A 110 17.53 -3.91 12.44
N LYS A 111 17.91 -5.19 12.30
CA LYS A 111 19.25 -5.70 12.70
C LYS A 111 20.34 -5.30 11.72
N ASN A 112 20.10 -5.47 10.42
CA ASN A 112 21.14 -5.35 9.39
C ASN A 112 21.33 -3.90 8.92
N ASN A 113 20.27 -3.08 8.95
CA ASN A 113 20.30 -1.68 8.53
C ASN A 113 19.28 -0.85 9.33
N PRO A 114 19.61 -0.49 10.58
CA PRO A 114 18.73 0.30 11.45
C PRO A 114 18.33 1.65 10.86
N ALA A 115 19.22 2.29 10.09
CA ALA A 115 18.96 3.57 9.45
C ALA A 115 17.86 3.45 8.39
N SER A 116 17.94 2.44 7.52
CA SER A 116 16.87 2.16 6.54
C SER A 116 15.55 1.79 7.22
N PHE A 117 15.61 0.98 8.28
CA PHE A 117 14.43 0.63 9.08
C PHE A 117 13.74 1.89 9.64
N ALA A 118 14.48 2.79 10.29
CA ALA A 118 13.95 4.03 10.83
C ALA A 118 13.39 4.96 9.72
N ALA A 119 14.08 5.03 8.57
CA ALA A 119 13.64 5.82 7.43
C ALA A 119 12.28 5.36 6.88
N GLN A 120 11.99 4.05 6.83
CA GLN A 120 10.70 3.55 6.33
C GLN A 120 9.53 4.07 7.15
N HIS A 121 9.66 4.09 8.49
CA HIS A 121 8.64 4.65 9.38
C HIS A 121 8.51 6.16 9.20
N HIS A 122 9.63 6.89 9.18
CA HIS A 122 9.62 8.35 9.05
C HIS A 122 8.97 8.82 7.74
N VAL A 123 9.35 8.20 6.60
CA VAL A 123 8.78 8.53 5.29
C VAL A 123 7.28 8.21 5.24
N LEU A 124 6.86 7.08 5.81
CA LEU A 124 5.43 6.74 5.87
C LEU A 124 4.64 7.77 6.69
N ALA A 125 5.12 8.13 7.88
CA ALA A 125 4.49 9.12 8.74
C ALA A 125 4.31 10.47 8.03
N GLN A 126 5.41 11.00 7.45
CA GLN A 126 5.38 12.26 6.73
C GLN A 126 4.38 12.26 5.55
N ARG A 127 4.31 11.16 4.79
CA ARG A 127 3.36 11.04 3.68
C ARG A 127 1.92 10.96 4.17
N LEU A 128 1.65 10.26 5.27
CA LEU A 128 0.32 10.17 5.86
C LEU A 128 -0.14 11.50 6.48
N GLU A 129 0.77 12.29 7.04
CA GLU A 129 0.51 13.66 7.51
C GLU A 129 0.18 14.62 6.35
N SER A 130 0.79 14.41 5.18
CA SER A 130 0.45 15.22 3.99
C SER A 130 -0.94 14.94 3.39
N LEU A 131 -1.66 13.94 3.91
CA LEU A 131 -3.04 13.64 3.51
C LEU A 131 -4.10 14.40 4.32
N SER A 132 -3.69 15.09 5.40
CA SER A 132 -4.57 15.89 6.26
C SER A 132 -4.66 17.35 5.85
#